data_AF-A0A1C5SYM7-F1
#
_entry.id   AF-A0A1C5SYM7-F1
#
_cell.length_a   1.000
_cell.length_b   1.000
_cell.length_c   1.000
_cell.angle_alpha   90.00
_cell.angle_beta   90.00
_cell.angle_gamma   90.00
#
_symmetry.space_group_name_H-M   'P 1'
#
loop_
_entity.id
_entity.type
_entity.pdbx_description
1 polymer ?
#
loop_
_entity_poly.entity_id
_entity_poly.type
_entity_poly.pdbx_seq_one_letter_code
_entity_poly.pdbx_strand_id
1 'polypeptide(L)'
;MEEITEQKGSAGEHTPRPGGIKAHKAAAERHEAEDRDRAEMRRRRAARERRRKKRKIQRAILIAAMVLILLLAVLLVRAVVKKVTGSSKKEPAKTTSVEVKKEDKAESKEATATINIAGDIIMHKPFLTSSVYKNGEDYDYNPIFQYVKDYYNDADFSICTTEYALTGGNYSGYPTFCAPDAIADALAENGIDMCLLANNHIYDGGGEGLQRTMEVLDKDGIMYTGVRKKADDKKYVVKDINGIKVGFFNYVFETEEVNGQKTINGIAVNDESADLINSFKEADPESLYSDVEQILSDMKEEGVEYTVACMHWGVEYQTEENSDQDEIAQKLCDMGVDALIASHPHVIEPVDLLTSTDGDHEMVCAYAIGNHLSNQRTEYMEGLTNGYSEDGMMVKLTVKRDAKGNISLDGADFIPTWVYMDQNPDNEYFILPLDDPENLEKNTGLTNLTDDVTASLNRTDGIVGDGVKKVQDALPIAQKDPSVKSASEVKNSNTKNDKSKKDTK
;
A
#
# COMPACT_ATOMS: atom_id res chain seq x y z
N MET A 1 -87.20 15.95 44.39
CA MET A 1 -88.08 15.14 43.53
C MET A 1 -87.61 15.37 42.11
N GLU A 2 -87.33 14.27 41.40
CA GLU A 2 -87.20 14.11 39.94
C GLU A 2 -86.13 14.95 39.21
N GLU A 3 -85.33 14.45 38.27
CA GLU A 3 -85.24 13.13 37.63
C GLU A 3 -83.84 12.99 36.98
N ILE A 4 -83.50 11.75 36.67
CA ILE A 4 -82.21 11.26 36.18
C ILE A 4 -82.07 11.51 34.67
N THR A 5 -80.86 11.85 34.19
CA THR A 5 -80.40 11.35 32.88
C THR A 5 -78.87 11.23 32.85
N GLU A 6 -78.41 9.99 32.67
CA GLU A 6 -77.02 9.59 32.41
C GLU A 6 -76.50 10.17 31.09
N GLN A 7 -75.23 10.61 31.08
CA GLN A 7 -74.38 10.49 29.90
C GLN A 7 -73.06 9.82 30.29
N LYS A 8 -72.93 8.55 29.88
CA LYS A 8 -71.71 7.76 29.95
C LYS A 8 -70.70 8.28 28.92
N GLY A 9 -69.53 8.72 29.38
CA GLY A 9 -68.36 8.91 28.53
C GLY A 9 -67.80 7.56 28.09
N SER A 10 -67.83 7.29 26.79
CA SER A 10 -67.22 6.13 26.16
C SER A 10 -65.69 6.26 26.19
N ALA A 11 -65.04 5.25 26.77
CA ALA A 11 -63.63 4.97 26.52
C ALA A 11 -63.50 4.49 25.06
N GLY A 12 -62.96 5.34 24.20
CA GLY A 12 -62.55 4.97 22.84
C GLY A 12 -61.15 4.35 22.89
N GLU A 13 -61.06 3.07 22.55
CA GLU A 13 -59.81 2.34 22.33
C GLU A 13 -58.95 3.06 21.28
N HIS A 14 -57.76 3.49 21.69
CA HIS A 14 -56.75 4.00 20.77
C HIS A 14 -56.08 2.80 20.11
N THR A 15 -56.53 2.43 18.90
CA THR A 15 -55.82 1.46 18.06
C THR A 15 -54.51 2.09 17.56
N PRO A 16 -53.33 1.44 17.71
CA PRO A 16 -52.07 1.98 17.22
C PRO A 16 -52.06 1.98 15.68
N ARG A 17 -51.59 3.06 15.07
CA ARG A 17 -51.43 3.15 13.61
C ARG A 17 -50.44 2.06 13.12
N PRO A 18 -50.70 1.39 11.97
CA PRO A 18 -49.90 0.24 11.50
C PRO A 18 -48.41 0.50 11.24
N GLY A 19 -47.97 1.76 11.17
CA GLY A 19 -46.58 2.14 10.92
C GLY A 19 -45.66 2.13 12.15
N GLY A 20 -46.20 2.33 13.37
CA GLY A 20 -45.37 2.40 14.59
C GLY A 20 -44.85 1.04 15.06
N ILE A 21 -45.61 -0.02 14.82
CA ILE A 21 -45.25 -1.39 15.22
C ILE A 21 -44.09 -1.92 14.37
N LYS A 22 -44.03 -1.56 13.07
CA LYS A 22 -42.91 -1.94 12.19
C LYS A 22 -41.61 -1.21 12.54
N ALA A 23 -41.69 0.08 12.86
CA ALA A 23 -40.51 0.88 13.25
C ALA A 23 -39.91 0.42 14.60
N HIS A 24 -40.76 0.13 15.60
CA HIS A 24 -40.30 -0.40 16.89
C HIS A 24 -39.71 -1.81 16.78
N LYS A 25 -40.25 -2.66 15.90
CA LYS A 25 -39.70 -4.00 15.66
C LYS A 25 -38.34 -3.94 14.97
N ALA A 26 -38.17 -3.06 13.97
CA ALA A 26 -36.89 -2.86 13.30
C ALA A 26 -35.81 -2.26 14.24
N ALA A 27 -36.18 -1.37 15.16
CA ALA A 27 -35.26 -0.83 16.15
C ALA A 27 -34.82 -1.88 17.19
N ALA A 28 -35.74 -2.76 17.62
CA ALA A 28 -35.43 -3.87 18.52
C ALA A 28 -34.52 -4.91 17.85
N GLU A 29 -34.76 -5.24 16.58
CA GLU A 29 -33.93 -6.15 15.80
C GLU A 29 -32.50 -5.59 15.58
N ARG A 30 -32.35 -4.27 15.38
CA ARG A 30 -31.03 -3.62 15.31
C ARG A 30 -30.28 -3.67 16.64
N HIS A 31 -30.95 -3.38 17.75
CA HIS A 31 -30.32 -3.49 19.08
C HIS A 31 -29.89 -4.92 19.40
N GLU A 32 -30.70 -5.92 19.06
CA GLU A 32 -30.32 -7.32 19.22
C GLU A 32 -29.16 -7.74 18.32
N ALA A 33 -29.05 -7.18 17.11
CA ALA A 33 -27.92 -7.41 16.22
C ALA A 33 -26.63 -6.80 16.79
N GLU A 34 -26.67 -5.54 17.25
CA GLU A 34 -25.53 -4.89 17.89
C GLU A 34 -25.06 -5.59 19.17
N ASP A 35 -25.98 -6.13 19.97
CA ASP A 35 -25.64 -6.89 21.17
C ASP A 35 -25.00 -8.25 20.83
N ARG A 36 -25.43 -8.89 19.74
CA ARG A 36 -24.79 -10.11 19.21
C ARG A 36 -23.37 -9.82 18.71
N ASP A 37 -23.17 -8.74 17.97
CA ASP A 37 -21.86 -8.32 17.47
C ASP A 37 -20.91 -7.96 18.62
N ARG A 38 -21.38 -7.23 19.63
CA ARG A 38 -20.60 -6.94 20.84
C ARG A 38 -20.24 -8.20 21.61
N ALA A 39 -21.14 -9.17 21.70
CA ALA A 39 -20.88 -10.45 22.34
C ALA A 39 -19.87 -11.29 21.55
N GLU A 40 -19.94 -11.26 20.22
CA GLU A 40 -19.00 -11.93 19.34
C GLU A 40 -17.60 -11.31 19.39
N MET A 41 -17.50 -9.98 19.34
CA MET A 41 -16.24 -9.24 19.53
C MET A 41 -15.57 -9.59 20.86
N ARG A 42 -16.34 -9.66 21.96
CA ARG A 42 -15.82 -10.08 23.28
C ARG A 42 -15.30 -11.52 23.25
N ARG A 43 -15.97 -12.44 22.54
CA ARG A 43 -15.51 -13.83 22.37
C ARG A 43 -14.23 -13.90 21.52
N ARG A 44 -14.15 -13.15 20.42
CA ARG A 44 -12.96 -13.05 19.55
C ARG A 44 -11.76 -12.48 20.32
N ARG A 45 -11.95 -11.41 21.11
CA ARG A 45 -10.92 -10.82 21.98
C ARG A 45 -10.40 -11.81 23.03
N ALA A 46 -11.30 -12.52 23.72
CA ALA A 46 -10.91 -13.54 24.69
C ALA A 46 -10.18 -14.74 24.05
N ALA A 47 -10.55 -15.13 22.83
CA ALA A 47 -9.84 -16.16 22.06
C ALA A 47 -8.44 -15.70 21.63
N ARG A 48 -8.29 -14.44 21.16
CA ARG A 48 -7.00 -13.81 20.83
C ARG A 48 -6.07 -13.77 22.05
N GLU A 49 -6.56 -13.39 23.23
CA GLU A 49 -5.76 -13.38 24.47
C GLU A 49 -5.28 -14.79 24.88
N ARG A 50 -6.15 -15.81 24.78
CA ARG A 50 -5.77 -17.21 25.06
C ARG A 50 -4.70 -17.71 24.08
N ARG A 51 -4.83 -17.40 22.78
CA ARG A 51 -3.82 -17.74 21.75
C ARG A 51 -2.50 -17.03 22.02
N ARG A 52 -2.52 -15.73 22.37
CA ARG A 52 -1.33 -14.94 22.73
C ARG A 52 -0.60 -15.53 23.96
N LYS A 53 -1.34 -15.95 24.99
CA LYS A 53 -0.77 -16.61 26.18
C LYS A 53 -0.15 -17.97 25.83
N LYS A 54 -0.79 -18.77 24.97
CA LYS A 54 -0.25 -20.05 24.49
C LYS A 54 1.03 -19.85 23.67
N ARG A 55 1.07 -18.89 22.75
CA ARG A 55 2.26 -18.53 21.95
C ARG A 55 3.42 -18.04 22.84
N LYS A 56 3.15 -17.23 23.88
CA LYS A 56 4.18 -16.82 24.86
C LYS A 56 4.80 -18.00 25.60
N ILE A 57 3.99 -18.99 26.02
CA ILE A 57 4.48 -20.20 26.68
C ILE A 57 5.30 -21.06 25.70
N GLN A 58 4.84 -21.24 24.45
CA GLN A 58 5.57 -21.99 23.42
C GLN A 58 6.92 -21.35 23.08
N ARG A 59 6.98 -20.01 22.94
CA ARG A 59 8.24 -19.27 22.74
C ARG A 59 9.19 -19.44 23.93
N ALA A 60 8.68 -19.38 25.17
CA ALA A 60 9.51 -19.62 26.36
C ALA A 60 10.11 -21.04 26.41
N ILE A 61 9.34 -22.06 26.00
CA ILE A 61 9.81 -23.44 25.91
C ILE A 61 10.89 -23.59 24.81
N LEU A 62 10.69 -22.99 23.64
CA LEU A 62 11.66 -22.99 22.54
C LEU A 62 12.99 -22.32 22.94
N ILE A 63 12.93 -21.16 23.59
CA ILE A 63 14.11 -20.44 24.08
C ILE A 63 14.85 -21.31 25.11
N ALA A 64 14.15 -21.93 26.05
CA ALA A 64 14.76 -22.83 27.04
C ALA A 64 15.45 -24.04 26.38
N ALA A 65 14.83 -24.63 25.34
CA ALA A 65 15.42 -25.73 24.58
C ALA A 65 16.68 -25.29 23.81
N MET A 66 16.66 -24.12 23.16
CA MET A 66 17.84 -23.56 22.48
C MET A 66 18.99 -23.29 23.44
N VAL A 67 18.71 -22.72 24.61
CA VAL A 67 19.73 -22.49 25.65
C VAL A 67 20.33 -23.82 26.12
N LEU A 68 19.52 -24.87 26.30
CA LEU A 68 20.01 -26.19 26.68
C LEU A 68 20.92 -26.81 25.59
N ILE A 69 20.54 -26.69 24.32
CA ILE A 69 21.36 -27.16 23.19
C ILE A 69 22.70 -26.41 23.15
N LEU A 70 22.69 -25.10 23.36
CA LEU A 70 23.91 -24.28 23.40
C LEU A 70 24.82 -24.68 24.58
N LEU A 71 24.26 -24.95 25.75
CA LEU A 71 25.02 -25.44 26.90
C LEU A 71 25.65 -26.81 26.65
N LEU A 72 24.90 -27.72 26.01
CA LEU A 72 25.41 -29.05 25.62
C LEU A 72 26.52 -28.94 24.55
N ALA A 73 26.38 -28.03 23.58
CA ALA A 73 27.40 -27.76 22.58
C ALA A 73 28.68 -27.20 23.21
N VAL A 74 28.58 -26.28 24.18
CA VAL A 74 29.73 -25.75 24.92
C VAL A 74 30.43 -26.85 25.74
N LEU A 75 29.67 -27.77 26.35
CA LEU A 75 30.24 -28.92 27.07
C LEU A 75 30.96 -29.90 26.12
N LEU A 76 30.40 -30.15 24.94
CA LEU A 76 31.03 -30.95 23.87
C LEU A 76 32.34 -30.31 23.38
N VAL A 77 32.34 -29.01 23.08
CA VAL A 77 33.55 -28.28 22.67
C VAL A 77 34.60 -28.32 23.77
N ARG A 78 34.23 -28.14 25.04
CA ARG A 78 35.16 -28.27 26.17
C ARG A 78 35.75 -29.68 26.29
N ALA A 79 34.95 -30.73 26.07
CA ALA A 79 35.43 -32.12 26.08
C ALA A 79 36.41 -32.40 24.94
N VAL A 80 36.13 -31.88 23.73
CA VAL A 80 37.01 -31.99 22.56
C VAL A 80 38.31 -31.22 22.77
N VAL A 81 38.26 -29.98 23.25
CA VAL A 81 39.45 -29.17 23.55
C VAL A 81 40.33 -29.84 24.60
N LYS A 82 39.75 -30.43 25.66
CA LYS A 82 40.50 -31.18 26.68
C LYS A 82 41.20 -32.43 26.10
N LYS A 83 40.61 -33.06 25.08
CA LYS A 83 41.15 -34.24 24.39
C LYS A 83 42.25 -33.87 23.38
N VAL A 84 42.14 -32.70 22.73
CA VAL A 84 43.08 -32.21 21.71
C VAL A 84 44.29 -31.49 22.33
N THR A 85 44.16 -30.87 23.50
CA THR A 85 45.26 -30.16 24.18
C THR A 85 46.16 -31.06 25.04
N GLY A 86 45.87 -32.36 25.13
CA GLY A 86 46.64 -33.34 25.91
C GLY A 86 47.89 -33.90 25.22
N SER A 87 48.22 -33.49 24.00
CA SER A 87 49.46 -33.94 23.34
C SER A 87 49.88 -33.01 22.23
N SER A 88 51.00 -32.30 22.44
CA SER A 88 52.14 -32.23 21.51
C SER A 88 52.98 -30.97 21.76
N LYS A 89 54.30 -31.15 21.71
CA LYS A 89 55.35 -30.16 21.93
C LYS A 89 55.43 -29.15 20.78
N LYS A 90 55.78 -27.92 21.14
CA LYS A 90 56.02 -26.76 20.26
C LYS A 90 57.25 -26.95 19.35
N GLU A 91 57.14 -26.45 18.12
CA GLU A 91 58.22 -25.84 17.35
C GLU A 91 57.64 -24.62 16.58
N PRO A 92 58.38 -23.50 16.40
CA PRO A 92 57.79 -22.25 15.91
C PRO A 92 57.92 -22.09 14.39
N ALA A 93 56.83 -21.65 13.74
CA ALA A 93 56.84 -21.22 12.34
C ALA A 93 56.64 -19.70 12.24
N LYS A 94 57.35 -19.12 11.28
CA LYS A 94 57.57 -17.68 11.01
C LYS A 94 56.28 -16.92 10.70
N THR A 95 56.20 -15.71 11.24
CA THR A 95 55.18 -14.71 10.97
C THR A 95 55.47 -14.01 9.64
N THR A 96 54.58 -14.16 8.66
CA THR A 96 54.47 -13.25 7.52
C THR A 96 53.24 -12.39 7.75
N SER A 97 53.47 -11.10 7.98
CA SER A 97 52.42 -10.07 8.07
C SER A 97 51.83 -9.85 6.68
N VAL A 98 50.57 -10.25 6.49
CA VAL A 98 49.76 -9.81 5.35
C VAL A 98 49.20 -8.45 5.72
N GLU A 99 49.68 -7.42 5.04
CA GLU A 99 49.16 -6.07 5.09
C GLU A 99 47.83 -6.04 4.33
N VAL A 100 46.73 -5.84 5.06
CA VAL A 100 45.40 -5.67 4.47
C VAL A 100 45.37 -4.29 3.83
N LYS A 101 45.45 -4.24 2.49
CA LYS A 101 45.11 -3.04 1.73
C LYS A 101 43.67 -2.66 2.06
N LYS A 102 43.47 -1.44 2.55
CA LYS A 102 42.16 -0.78 2.51
C LYS A 102 41.73 -0.75 1.05
N GLU A 103 40.63 -1.40 0.72
CA GLU A 103 39.89 -1.09 -0.50
C GLU A 103 39.40 0.35 -0.35
N ASP A 104 39.89 1.23 -1.22
CA ASP A 104 39.28 2.53 -1.43
C ASP A 104 37.86 2.27 -1.94
N LYS A 105 36.84 2.57 -1.12
CA LYS A 105 35.44 2.66 -1.59
C LYS A 105 35.47 3.57 -2.81
N ALA A 106 35.12 3.05 -3.99
CA ALA A 106 34.87 3.89 -5.15
C ALA A 106 33.90 5.00 -4.71
N GLU A 107 34.28 6.26 -4.89
CA GLU A 107 33.40 7.40 -4.60
C GLU A 107 32.11 7.19 -5.38
N SER A 108 31.00 7.00 -4.66
CA SER A 108 29.68 6.94 -5.27
C SER A 108 29.38 8.31 -5.87
N LYS A 109 29.02 8.33 -7.16
CA LYS A 109 28.62 9.58 -7.81
C LYS A 109 27.30 10.07 -7.20
N GLU A 110 27.22 11.38 -6.97
CA GLU A 110 25.97 12.05 -6.64
C GLU A 110 24.92 11.75 -7.70
N ALA A 111 23.68 11.55 -7.28
CA ALA A 111 22.57 11.20 -8.14
C ALA A 111 21.25 11.72 -7.56
N THR A 112 20.28 11.95 -8.43
CA THR A 112 18.90 12.30 -8.07
C THR A 112 17.96 11.52 -8.96
N ALA A 113 16.94 10.92 -8.36
CA ALA A 113 15.88 10.18 -9.02
C ALA A 113 14.54 10.73 -8.57
N THR A 114 13.66 11.03 -9.52
CA THR A 114 12.29 11.47 -9.28
C THR A 114 11.32 10.36 -9.70
N ILE A 115 10.40 10.01 -8.79
CA ILE A 115 9.43 8.94 -9.00
C ILE A 115 8.04 9.52 -8.82
N ASN A 116 7.19 9.46 -9.83
CA ASN A 116 5.80 9.87 -9.75
C ASN A 116 4.88 8.65 -9.64
N ILE A 117 3.94 8.67 -8.69
CA ILE A 117 2.98 7.57 -8.48
C ILE A 117 1.57 8.15 -8.51
N ALA A 118 0.75 7.66 -9.43
CA ALA A 118 -0.64 8.02 -9.63
C ALA A 118 -1.59 6.93 -9.10
N GLY A 119 -2.80 7.35 -8.71
CA GLY A 119 -3.82 6.48 -8.11
C GLY A 119 -4.52 5.53 -9.09
N ASP A 120 -5.73 5.11 -8.70
CA ASP A 120 -6.48 4.05 -9.41
C ASP A 120 -7.04 4.52 -10.75
N ILE A 121 -6.75 3.75 -11.81
CA ILE A 121 -7.38 3.88 -13.13
C ILE A 121 -8.36 2.73 -13.29
N ILE A 122 -9.67 3.05 -13.34
CA ILE A 122 -10.76 2.07 -13.36
C ILE A 122 -11.63 2.26 -14.60
N MET A 123 -11.71 1.21 -15.41
CA MET A 123 -12.37 1.24 -16.72
C MET A 123 -13.89 0.99 -16.62
N HIS A 124 -14.59 1.97 -16.06
CA HIS A 124 -16.05 2.03 -16.03
C HIS A 124 -16.69 2.09 -17.43
N LYS A 125 -17.97 1.72 -17.50
CA LYS A 125 -18.73 1.62 -18.75
C LYS A 125 -18.69 2.88 -19.65
N PRO A 126 -18.75 4.13 -19.13
CA PRO A 126 -18.65 5.31 -20.00
C PRO A 126 -17.38 5.34 -20.86
N PHE A 127 -16.24 4.92 -20.33
CA PHE A 127 -14.98 4.83 -21.09
C PHE A 127 -15.02 3.76 -22.19
N LEU A 128 -15.90 2.77 -22.08
CA LEU A 128 -16.03 1.69 -23.06
C LEU A 128 -17.00 2.02 -24.19
N THR A 129 -17.89 3.00 -23.98
CA THR A 129 -19.02 3.29 -24.88
C THR A 129 -19.06 4.72 -25.40
N SER A 130 -18.34 5.68 -24.79
CA SER A 130 -18.31 7.06 -25.26
C SER A 130 -17.75 7.16 -26.67
N SER A 131 -18.40 7.94 -27.53
CA SER A 131 -17.93 8.21 -28.89
C SER A 131 -16.66 9.06 -28.94
N VAL A 132 -16.29 9.69 -27.82
CA VAL A 132 -15.02 10.42 -27.66
C VAL A 132 -13.84 9.46 -27.79
N TYR A 133 -13.93 8.29 -27.15
CA TYR A 133 -12.83 7.32 -27.10
C TYR A 133 -13.01 6.18 -28.10
N LYS A 134 -14.25 5.88 -28.49
CA LYS A 134 -14.56 4.72 -29.32
C LYS A 134 -14.93 5.13 -30.75
N ASN A 135 -14.16 4.62 -31.72
CA ASN A 135 -14.45 4.76 -33.14
C ASN A 135 -14.56 3.39 -33.81
N GLY A 136 -15.79 2.89 -33.99
CA GLY A 136 -16.00 1.53 -34.48
C GLY A 136 -15.54 0.51 -33.45
N GLU A 137 -14.56 -0.32 -33.80
CA GLU A 137 -13.92 -1.28 -32.88
C GLU A 137 -12.61 -0.75 -32.28
N ASP A 138 -12.15 0.42 -32.74
CA ASP A 138 -10.92 1.05 -32.28
C ASP A 138 -11.19 1.97 -31.08
N TYR A 139 -10.19 2.10 -30.20
CA TYR A 139 -10.23 2.94 -29.01
C TYR A 139 -9.02 3.88 -28.97
N ASP A 140 -9.23 5.12 -28.55
CA ASP A 140 -8.17 6.09 -28.24
C ASP A 140 -8.46 6.77 -26.89
N TYR A 141 -7.60 6.55 -25.91
CA TYR A 141 -7.73 7.07 -24.55
C TYR A 141 -6.75 8.21 -24.23
N ASN A 142 -5.91 8.62 -25.19
CA ASN A 142 -4.95 9.70 -24.99
C ASN A 142 -5.55 11.02 -24.48
N PRO A 143 -6.75 11.46 -24.93
CA PRO A 143 -7.33 12.72 -24.46
C PRO A 143 -7.49 12.83 -22.94
N ILE A 144 -7.65 11.69 -22.24
CA ILE A 144 -7.82 11.64 -20.78
C ILE A 144 -6.60 12.20 -20.05
N PHE A 145 -5.40 11.90 -20.57
CA PHE A 145 -4.13 12.17 -19.90
C PHE A 145 -3.50 13.52 -20.30
N GLN A 146 -4.14 14.28 -21.18
CA GLN A 146 -3.50 15.42 -21.82
C GLN A 146 -2.98 16.51 -20.87
N TYR A 147 -3.60 16.66 -19.69
CA TYR A 147 -3.21 17.65 -18.68
C TYR A 147 -2.27 17.10 -17.61
N VAL A 148 -2.07 15.78 -17.54
CA VAL A 148 -1.18 15.12 -16.56
C VAL A 148 0.05 14.49 -17.20
N LYS A 149 0.09 14.32 -18.53
CA LYS A 149 1.24 13.73 -19.23
C LYS A 149 2.56 14.44 -18.94
N ASP A 150 2.54 15.76 -18.74
CA ASP A 150 3.76 16.52 -18.48
C ASP A 150 4.32 16.20 -17.07
N TYR A 151 3.46 15.82 -16.11
CA TYR A 151 3.88 15.36 -14.79
C TYR A 151 4.53 13.97 -14.86
N TYR A 152 4.04 13.11 -15.76
CA TYR A 152 4.66 11.81 -15.99
C TYR A 152 6.04 11.93 -16.63
N ASN A 153 6.17 12.82 -17.62
CA ASN A 153 7.40 13.02 -18.37
C ASN A 153 8.43 13.90 -17.64
N ASP A 154 8.02 14.70 -16.65
CA ASP A 154 8.93 15.44 -15.76
C ASP A 154 9.65 14.53 -14.78
N ALA A 155 9.01 13.42 -14.37
CA ALA A 155 9.63 12.43 -13.51
C ALA A 155 10.55 11.48 -14.27
N ASP A 156 11.58 10.96 -13.60
CA ASP A 156 12.50 9.96 -14.18
C ASP A 156 11.87 8.56 -14.27
N PHE A 157 10.81 8.32 -13.49
CA PHE A 157 10.05 7.07 -13.49
C PHE A 157 8.62 7.29 -13.01
N SER A 158 7.63 6.94 -13.84
CA SER A 158 6.21 7.18 -13.57
C SER A 158 5.41 5.88 -13.44
N ILE A 159 4.55 5.83 -12.42
CA ILE A 159 3.84 4.63 -11.99
C ILE A 159 2.34 4.95 -11.86
N CYS A 160 1.46 4.02 -12.21
CA CYS A 160 0.03 4.11 -11.87
C CYS A 160 -0.56 2.77 -11.41
N THR A 161 -1.68 2.82 -10.68
CA THR A 161 -2.49 1.61 -10.43
C THR A 161 -3.49 1.39 -11.56
N THR A 162 -3.52 0.19 -12.14
CA THR A 162 -4.47 -0.17 -13.20
C THR A 162 -5.46 -1.23 -12.69
N GLU A 163 -6.63 -0.78 -12.29
CA GLU A 163 -7.65 -1.58 -11.60
C GLU A 163 -8.70 -2.10 -12.59
N TYR A 164 -8.23 -3.00 -13.46
CA TYR A 164 -9.00 -3.72 -14.47
C TYR A 164 -8.18 -4.89 -15.01
N ALA A 165 -8.84 -5.81 -15.73
CA ALA A 165 -8.19 -6.83 -16.54
C ALA A 165 -8.28 -6.49 -18.03
N LEU A 166 -7.21 -6.70 -18.79
CA LEU A 166 -7.24 -6.63 -20.25
C LEU A 166 -7.71 -7.97 -20.82
N THR A 167 -8.71 -7.94 -21.71
CA THR A 167 -9.37 -9.16 -22.21
C THR A 167 -9.43 -9.29 -23.73
N GLY A 168 -9.01 -8.27 -24.49
CA GLY A 168 -9.02 -8.29 -25.96
C GLY A 168 -10.41 -8.37 -26.61
N GLY A 169 -11.47 -8.33 -25.80
CA GLY A 169 -12.87 -8.40 -26.18
C GLY A 169 -13.74 -8.62 -24.93
N ASN A 170 -15.07 -8.70 -25.09
CA ASN A 170 -16.02 -8.85 -23.98
C ASN A 170 -15.83 -7.81 -22.86
N TYR A 171 -15.52 -6.57 -23.26
CA TYR A 171 -15.30 -5.47 -22.33
C TYR A 171 -16.53 -5.20 -21.46
N SER A 172 -16.30 -4.88 -20.19
CA SER A 172 -17.35 -4.65 -19.22
C SER A 172 -16.90 -3.62 -18.19
N GLY A 173 -17.86 -2.81 -17.72
CA GLY A 173 -17.69 -2.01 -16.51
C GLY A 173 -18.16 -2.79 -15.28
N TYR A 174 -18.45 -2.08 -14.20
CA TYR A 174 -18.90 -2.66 -12.93
C TYR A 174 -19.96 -3.77 -13.09
N PRO A 175 -19.83 -4.92 -12.39
CA PRO A 175 -18.85 -5.20 -11.33
C PRO A 175 -17.53 -5.84 -11.79
N THR A 176 -17.37 -6.12 -13.09
CA THR A 176 -16.18 -6.78 -13.64
C THR A 176 -15.53 -5.86 -14.66
N PHE A 177 -14.45 -5.18 -14.29
CA PHE A 177 -13.76 -4.22 -15.15
C PHE A 177 -12.83 -4.94 -16.13
N CYS A 178 -13.35 -5.16 -17.34
CA CYS A 178 -12.61 -5.75 -18.46
C CYS A 178 -12.42 -4.70 -19.55
N ALA A 179 -11.17 -4.36 -19.86
CA ALA A 179 -10.82 -3.21 -20.69
C ALA A 179 -10.18 -3.58 -22.04
N PRO A 180 -10.27 -2.70 -23.06
CA PRO A 180 -9.51 -2.81 -24.30
C PRO A 180 -8.03 -2.56 -24.06
N ASP A 181 -7.17 -3.24 -24.83
CA ASP A 181 -5.71 -3.04 -24.77
C ASP A 181 -5.30 -1.57 -24.99
N ALA A 182 -6.10 -0.79 -25.71
CA ALA A 182 -5.83 0.62 -26.01
C ALA A 182 -5.60 1.51 -24.78
N ILE A 183 -6.08 1.13 -23.59
CA ILE A 183 -5.75 1.88 -22.37
C ILE A 183 -4.27 1.72 -21.99
N ALA A 184 -3.67 0.54 -22.21
CA ALA A 184 -2.24 0.32 -22.02
C ALA A 184 -1.43 1.09 -23.07
N ASP A 185 -1.87 1.10 -24.34
CA ASP A 185 -1.25 1.91 -25.39
C ASP A 185 -1.21 3.40 -24.97
N ALA A 186 -2.34 3.94 -24.48
CA ALA A 186 -2.42 5.33 -24.02
C ALA A 186 -1.53 5.61 -22.79
N LEU A 187 -1.41 4.66 -21.84
CA LEU A 187 -0.51 4.82 -20.70
C LEU A 187 0.96 4.90 -21.15
N ALA A 188 1.38 4.03 -22.08
CA ALA A 188 2.73 4.07 -22.64
C ALA A 188 2.99 5.39 -23.39
N GLU A 189 2.05 5.83 -24.23
CA GLU A 189 2.19 7.05 -25.03
C GLU A 189 2.25 8.33 -24.18
N ASN A 190 1.66 8.33 -22.99
CA ASN A 190 1.66 9.48 -22.09
C ASN A 190 2.80 9.45 -21.06
N GLY A 191 3.63 8.41 -21.02
CA GLY A 191 4.85 8.38 -20.22
C GLY A 191 4.75 7.60 -18.91
N ILE A 192 3.83 6.64 -18.79
CA ILE A 192 3.83 5.67 -17.67
C ILE A 192 4.87 4.58 -17.95
N ASP A 193 5.75 4.35 -16.98
CA ASP A 193 6.80 3.33 -17.05
C ASP A 193 6.42 2.01 -16.36
N MET A 194 5.53 2.04 -15.37
CA MET A 194 5.14 0.85 -14.61
C MET A 194 3.69 0.87 -14.12
N CYS A 195 3.02 -0.29 -14.19
CA CYS A 195 1.69 -0.49 -13.62
C CYS A 195 1.73 -1.35 -12.34
N LEU A 196 0.92 -0.97 -11.36
CA LEU A 196 0.65 -1.75 -10.15
C LEU A 196 -0.55 -2.67 -10.40
N LEU A 197 -0.29 -3.99 -10.49
CA LEU A 197 -1.29 -4.99 -10.89
C LEU A 197 -1.87 -5.81 -9.75
N ALA A 198 -1.27 -5.81 -8.56
CA ALA A 198 -1.94 -6.37 -7.39
C ALA A 198 -2.99 -5.36 -6.91
N ASN A 199 -4.18 -5.49 -7.48
CA ASN A 199 -5.42 -4.84 -7.08
C ASN A 199 -6.57 -5.86 -7.08
N ASN A 200 -7.72 -5.47 -6.54
CA ASN A 200 -8.89 -6.35 -6.42
C ASN A 200 -9.49 -6.75 -7.79
N HIS A 201 -9.33 -5.95 -8.85
CA HIS A 201 -9.91 -6.22 -10.17
C HIS A 201 -9.00 -6.92 -11.19
N ILE A 202 -7.76 -7.24 -10.83
CA ILE A 202 -6.80 -7.89 -11.73
C ILE A 202 -7.28 -9.26 -12.24
N TYR A 203 -8.18 -9.92 -11.51
CA TYR A 203 -8.67 -11.26 -11.82
C TYR A 203 -10.09 -11.28 -12.41
N ASP A 204 -10.63 -10.12 -12.80
CA ASP A 204 -11.98 -10.00 -13.39
C ASP A 204 -12.13 -10.75 -14.71
N GLY A 205 -11.05 -10.79 -15.51
CA GLY A 205 -10.95 -11.60 -16.72
C GLY A 205 -10.49 -13.05 -16.48
N GLY A 206 -10.43 -13.49 -15.21
CA GLY A 206 -9.85 -14.77 -14.80
C GLY A 206 -8.36 -14.90 -15.16
N GLY A 207 -7.86 -16.14 -15.16
CA GLY A 207 -6.45 -16.42 -15.48
C GLY A 207 -6.03 -15.97 -16.89
N GLU A 208 -6.95 -16.03 -17.87
CA GLU A 208 -6.69 -15.54 -19.24
C GLU A 208 -6.54 -14.02 -19.26
N GLY A 209 -7.40 -13.27 -18.56
CA GLY A 209 -7.28 -11.82 -18.43
C GLY A 209 -6.02 -11.40 -17.67
N LEU A 210 -5.67 -12.10 -16.59
CA LEU A 210 -4.43 -11.89 -15.85
C LEU A 210 -3.20 -12.04 -16.77
N GLN A 211 -3.13 -13.15 -17.51
CA GLN A 211 -2.03 -13.41 -18.43
C GLN A 211 -1.98 -12.37 -19.56
N ARG A 212 -3.12 -12.08 -20.19
CA ARG A 212 -3.18 -11.08 -21.27
C ARG A 212 -2.73 -9.71 -20.78
N THR A 213 -3.15 -9.30 -19.58
CA THR A 213 -2.76 -8.01 -19.00
C THR A 213 -1.24 -7.88 -18.94
N MET A 214 -0.56 -8.91 -18.44
CA MET A 214 0.91 -8.95 -18.43
C MET A 214 1.50 -8.91 -19.85
N GLU A 215 0.95 -9.67 -20.80
CA GLU A 215 1.46 -9.74 -22.18
C GLU A 215 1.31 -8.41 -22.94
N VAL A 216 0.22 -7.68 -22.73
CA VAL A 216 0.00 -6.37 -23.36
C VAL A 216 0.98 -5.34 -22.79
N LEU A 217 1.14 -5.28 -21.46
CA LEU A 217 2.11 -4.36 -20.85
C LEU A 217 3.55 -4.67 -21.29
N ASP A 218 3.94 -5.94 -21.37
CA ASP A 218 5.24 -6.34 -21.92
C ASP A 218 5.44 -5.85 -23.37
N LYS A 219 4.40 -5.97 -24.21
CA LYS A 219 4.41 -5.54 -25.62
C LYS A 219 4.63 -4.03 -25.71
N ASP A 220 4.00 -3.27 -24.83
CA ASP A 220 4.03 -1.81 -24.84
C ASP A 220 5.23 -1.24 -24.05
N GLY A 221 6.05 -2.12 -23.47
CA GLY A 221 7.27 -1.76 -22.75
C GLY A 221 7.03 -1.22 -21.33
N ILE A 222 5.81 -1.39 -20.81
CA ILE A 222 5.42 -0.98 -19.46
C ILE A 222 5.81 -2.09 -18.47
N MET A 223 6.59 -1.75 -17.45
CA MET A 223 6.90 -2.69 -16.36
C MET A 223 5.67 -2.95 -15.51
N TYR A 224 5.69 -4.01 -14.72
CA TYR A 224 4.64 -4.21 -13.73
C TYR A 224 5.15 -4.98 -12.51
N THR A 225 4.46 -4.80 -11.38
CA THR A 225 4.68 -5.56 -10.15
C THR A 225 3.33 -5.94 -9.53
N GLY A 226 3.34 -6.83 -8.54
CA GLY A 226 2.14 -7.36 -7.91
C GLY A 226 1.60 -8.64 -8.53
N VAL A 227 1.99 -8.95 -9.77
CA VAL A 227 1.73 -10.24 -10.42
C VAL A 227 2.98 -10.80 -11.09
N ARG A 228 2.98 -12.11 -11.39
CA ARG A 228 4.15 -12.85 -11.89
C ARG A 228 3.79 -13.80 -13.02
N LYS A 229 4.72 -14.03 -13.95
CA LYS A 229 4.51 -15.01 -15.04
C LYS A 229 4.66 -16.45 -14.53
N LYS A 230 5.50 -16.63 -13.51
CA LYS A 230 5.75 -17.91 -12.84
C LYS A 230 5.85 -17.71 -11.33
N ALA A 231 5.49 -18.75 -10.58
CA ALA A 231 5.53 -18.70 -9.11
C ALA A 231 6.91 -18.33 -8.56
N ASP A 232 7.98 -18.81 -9.19
CA ASP A 232 9.39 -18.59 -8.82
C ASP A 232 9.96 -17.23 -9.28
N ASP A 233 9.21 -16.44 -10.06
CA ASP A 233 9.66 -15.08 -10.41
C ASP A 233 9.65 -14.20 -9.14
N LYS A 234 10.41 -13.10 -9.16
CA LYS A 234 10.51 -12.17 -8.03
C LYS A 234 9.15 -11.52 -7.74
N LYS A 235 8.83 -11.35 -6.46
CA LYS A 235 7.64 -10.62 -5.97
C LYS A 235 7.77 -9.09 -6.05
N TYR A 236 8.85 -8.61 -6.64
CA TYR A 236 9.23 -7.20 -6.68
C TYR A 236 9.99 -6.87 -7.96
N VAL A 237 10.08 -5.58 -8.26
CA VAL A 237 10.87 -5.01 -9.35
C VAL A 237 12.00 -4.16 -8.77
N VAL A 238 13.17 -4.19 -9.41
CA VAL A 238 14.28 -3.27 -9.11
C VAL A 238 14.59 -2.48 -10.38
N LYS A 239 14.59 -1.15 -10.25
CA LYS A 239 14.90 -0.23 -11.35
C LYS A 239 16.06 0.66 -10.95
N ASP A 240 17.06 0.77 -11.83
CA ASP A 240 18.07 1.82 -11.75
C ASP A 240 17.50 3.09 -12.38
N ILE A 241 17.30 4.12 -11.56
CA ILE A 241 16.77 5.43 -11.94
C ILE A 241 17.88 6.44 -11.69
N ASN A 242 18.48 6.96 -12.77
CA ASN A 242 19.60 7.91 -12.71
C ASN A 242 20.78 7.47 -11.83
N GLY A 243 21.05 6.17 -11.73
CA GLY A 243 22.13 5.61 -10.92
C GLY A 243 21.75 5.30 -9.48
N ILE A 244 20.49 5.46 -9.07
CA ILE A 244 19.93 5.03 -7.78
C ILE A 244 19.06 3.79 -8.02
N LYS A 245 19.33 2.69 -7.32
CA LYS A 245 18.53 1.48 -7.43
C LYS A 245 17.33 1.54 -6.51
N VAL A 246 16.13 1.57 -7.08
CA VAL A 246 14.86 1.62 -6.35
C VAL A 246 14.12 0.30 -6.50
N GLY A 247 13.66 -0.25 -5.39
CA GLY A 247 12.87 -1.48 -5.31
C GLY A 247 11.40 -1.19 -5.09
N PHE A 248 10.53 -1.88 -5.83
CA PHE A 248 9.08 -1.72 -5.76
C PHE A 248 8.41 -3.08 -5.53
N PHE A 249 7.50 -3.18 -4.58
CA PHE A 249 6.64 -4.35 -4.41
C PHE A 249 5.19 -3.94 -4.20
N ASN A 250 4.26 -4.70 -4.77
CA ASN A 250 2.84 -4.40 -4.74
C ASN A 250 2.02 -5.59 -4.24
N TYR A 251 1.04 -5.35 -3.37
CA TYR A 251 0.20 -6.37 -2.75
C TYR A 251 -1.26 -5.93 -2.65
N VAL A 252 -2.17 -6.89 -2.84
CA VAL A 252 -3.63 -6.72 -2.70
C VAL A 252 -4.18 -7.54 -1.54
N PHE A 253 -5.16 -7.01 -0.82
CA PHE A 253 -5.89 -7.78 0.18
C PHE A 253 -6.70 -8.94 -0.43
N GLU A 254 -6.85 -10.02 0.33
CA GLU A 254 -7.70 -11.17 -0.01
C GLU A 254 -9.10 -10.99 0.57
N THR A 255 -10.11 -11.44 -0.17
CA THR A 255 -11.49 -11.53 0.32
C THR A 255 -11.77 -12.89 0.98
N GLU A 256 -13.00 -13.12 1.45
CA GLU A 256 -13.37 -14.39 2.09
C GLU A 256 -13.13 -15.59 1.15
N GLU A 257 -12.43 -16.62 1.65
CA GLU A 257 -12.17 -17.85 0.89
C GLU A 257 -13.47 -18.54 0.47
N VAL A 258 -13.52 -18.98 -0.78
CA VAL A 258 -14.63 -19.77 -1.32
C VAL A 258 -14.14 -21.18 -1.59
N ASN A 259 -14.77 -22.19 -0.98
CA ASN A 259 -14.40 -23.61 -1.12
C ASN A 259 -12.92 -23.91 -0.77
N GLY A 260 -12.32 -23.14 0.14
CA GLY A 260 -10.92 -23.28 0.53
C GLY A 260 -9.92 -22.74 -0.50
N GLN A 261 -10.41 -22.03 -1.53
CA GLN A 261 -9.57 -21.29 -2.45
C GLN A 261 -9.46 -19.84 -2.00
N LYS A 262 -8.26 -19.28 -2.19
CA LYS A 262 -8.02 -17.85 -2.09
C LYS A 262 -8.94 -17.11 -3.05
N THR A 263 -9.48 -15.99 -2.60
CA THR A 263 -10.30 -15.11 -3.43
C THR A 263 -9.71 -13.71 -3.48
N ILE A 264 -9.85 -13.08 -4.64
CA ILE A 264 -9.58 -11.66 -4.86
C ILE A 264 -10.90 -11.07 -5.36
N ASN A 265 -11.39 -10.03 -4.69
CA ASN A 265 -12.68 -9.39 -4.98
C ASN A 265 -13.88 -10.35 -5.05
N GLY A 266 -13.89 -11.36 -4.18
CA GLY A 266 -14.92 -12.41 -4.15
C GLY A 266 -14.80 -13.47 -5.25
N ILE A 267 -13.84 -13.34 -6.16
CA ILE A 267 -13.59 -14.30 -7.24
C ILE A 267 -12.57 -15.34 -6.77
N ALA A 268 -12.92 -16.62 -6.83
CA ALA A 268 -11.99 -17.72 -6.53
C ALA A 268 -10.88 -17.77 -7.57
N VAL A 269 -9.63 -17.62 -7.11
CA VAL A 269 -8.44 -17.71 -7.96
C VAL A 269 -8.11 -19.19 -8.16
N ASN A 270 -7.89 -19.60 -9.41
CA ASN A 270 -7.55 -20.98 -9.71
C ASN A 270 -6.12 -21.32 -9.23
N ASP A 271 -5.84 -22.61 -9.05
CA ASP A 271 -4.55 -23.07 -8.50
C ASP A 271 -3.35 -22.64 -9.38
N GLU A 272 -3.55 -22.49 -10.69
CA GLU A 272 -2.51 -22.06 -11.64
C GLU A 272 -2.13 -20.58 -11.46
N SER A 273 -3.08 -19.74 -11.03
CA SER A 273 -2.90 -18.28 -10.87
C SER A 273 -2.70 -17.87 -9.41
N ALA A 274 -3.05 -18.73 -8.45
CA ALA A 274 -3.05 -18.39 -7.03
C ALA A 274 -1.69 -17.89 -6.56
N ASP A 275 -0.60 -18.55 -6.95
CA ASP A 275 0.75 -18.12 -6.57
C ASP A 275 1.28 -16.96 -7.44
N LEU A 276 0.58 -16.57 -8.51
CA LEU A 276 1.02 -15.52 -9.42
C LEU A 276 0.64 -14.12 -8.95
N ILE A 277 -0.30 -13.98 -8.01
CA ILE A 277 -0.76 -12.69 -7.47
C ILE A 277 -0.17 -12.50 -6.08
N ASN A 278 0.53 -11.39 -5.87
CA ASN A 278 0.98 -10.96 -4.54
C ASN A 278 -0.24 -10.52 -3.72
N SER A 279 -0.66 -11.35 -2.78
CA SER A 279 -1.86 -11.10 -1.97
C SER A 279 -1.60 -11.35 -0.49
N PHE A 280 -2.45 -10.80 0.37
CA PHE A 280 -2.37 -11.00 1.81
C PHE A 280 -3.73 -10.94 2.50
N LYS A 281 -3.82 -11.53 3.69
CA LYS A 281 -5.02 -11.46 4.53
C LYS A 281 -4.85 -10.34 5.55
N GLU A 282 -5.65 -9.28 5.46
CA GLU A 282 -5.58 -8.13 6.38
C GLU A 282 -5.69 -8.55 7.85
N ALA A 283 -6.62 -9.45 8.17
CA ALA A 283 -6.82 -9.92 9.53
C ALA A 283 -5.75 -10.91 10.05
N ASP A 284 -4.85 -11.41 9.18
CA ASP A 284 -3.73 -12.31 9.53
C ASP A 284 -2.52 -12.08 8.58
N PRO A 285 -1.85 -10.92 8.66
CA PRO A 285 -0.86 -10.46 7.67
C PRO A 285 0.53 -11.11 7.85
N GLU A 286 0.65 -12.21 8.59
CA GLU A 286 1.94 -12.86 8.87
C GLU A 286 2.63 -13.38 7.60
N SER A 287 1.86 -13.77 6.57
CA SER A 287 2.42 -14.16 5.27
C SER A 287 3.00 -12.95 4.54
N LEU A 288 2.33 -11.80 4.58
CA LEU A 288 2.85 -10.53 4.04
C LEU A 288 4.18 -10.18 4.72
N TYR A 289 4.25 -10.24 6.05
CA TYR A 289 5.49 -9.90 6.76
C TYR A 289 6.64 -10.86 6.44
N SER A 290 6.34 -12.16 6.29
CA SER A 290 7.35 -13.15 5.91
C SER A 290 7.86 -12.90 4.48
N ASP A 291 6.97 -12.55 3.56
CA ASP A 291 7.33 -12.19 2.20
C ASP A 291 8.17 -10.91 2.16
N VAL A 292 7.74 -9.84 2.84
CA VAL A 292 8.45 -8.56 2.85
C VAL A 292 9.83 -8.69 3.48
N GLU A 293 10.00 -9.52 4.52
CA GLU A 293 11.33 -9.79 5.09
C GLU A 293 12.28 -10.40 4.06
N GLN A 294 11.78 -11.36 3.26
CA GLN A 294 12.55 -11.96 2.16
C GLN A 294 12.81 -10.95 1.04
N ILE A 295 11.79 -10.20 0.61
CA ILE A 295 11.89 -9.17 -0.44
C ILE A 295 12.98 -8.15 -0.08
N LEU A 296 12.94 -7.59 1.14
CA LEU A 296 13.92 -6.60 1.57
C LEU A 296 15.33 -7.19 1.68
N SER A 297 15.46 -8.45 2.10
CA SER A 297 16.73 -9.16 2.09
C SER A 297 17.30 -9.30 0.68
N ASP A 298 16.48 -9.75 -0.28
CA ASP A 298 16.91 -9.98 -1.66
C ASP A 298 17.22 -8.64 -2.37
N MET A 299 16.38 -7.62 -2.17
CA MET A 299 16.61 -6.26 -2.65
C MET A 299 17.95 -5.71 -2.15
N LYS A 300 18.28 -5.93 -0.87
CA LYS A 300 19.57 -5.52 -0.30
C LYS A 300 20.74 -6.24 -0.96
N GLU A 301 20.62 -7.53 -1.26
CA GLU A 301 21.65 -8.28 -2.00
C GLU A 301 21.84 -7.76 -3.44
N GLU A 302 20.78 -7.25 -4.05
CA GLU A 302 20.82 -6.60 -5.37
C GLU A 302 21.34 -5.16 -5.34
N GLY A 303 21.62 -4.63 -4.14
CA GLY A 303 22.08 -3.27 -3.92
C GLY A 303 21.00 -2.22 -4.13
N VAL A 304 19.73 -2.57 -3.83
CA VAL A 304 18.66 -1.58 -3.73
C VAL A 304 18.98 -0.60 -2.61
N GLU A 305 18.68 0.65 -2.89
CA GLU A 305 18.98 1.79 -2.04
C GLU A 305 17.72 2.47 -1.55
N TYR A 306 16.60 2.39 -2.25
CA TYR A 306 15.33 2.96 -1.80
C TYR A 306 14.19 2.01 -2.11
N THR A 307 13.23 1.86 -1.20
CA THR A 307 12.14 0.88 -1.30
C THR A 307 10.78 1.55 -1.22
N VAL A 308 9.90 1.18 -2.15
CA VAL A 308 8.52 1.67 -2.20
C VAL A 308 7.57 0.47 -2.11
N ALA A 309 6.78 0.44 -1.04
CA ALA A 309 5.67 -0.48 -0.87
C ALA A 309 4.40 0.11 -1.48
N CYS A 310 3.74 -0.67 -2.34
CA CYS A 310 2.49 -0.28 -2.97
C CYS A 310 1.35 -1.19 -2.51
N MET A 311 0.46 -0.70 -1.65
CA MET A 311 -0.60 -1.53 -1.07
C MET A 311 -1.95 -1.18 -1.67
N HIS A 312 -2.76 -2.20 -1.97
CA HIS A 312 -4.14 -2.04 -2.43
C HIS A 312 -5.05 -2.67 -1.36
N TRP A 313 -5.66 -1.83 -0.50
CA TRP A 313 -6.21 -2.24 0.80
C TRP A 313 -7.25 -1.26 1.38
N GLY A 314 -7.82 -1.57 2.55
CA GLY A 314 -8.73 -0.66 3.23
C GLY A 314 -10.20 -0.84 2.83
N VAL A 315 -11.03 0.14 3.14
CA VAL A 315 -12.49 0.03 2.96
C VAL A 315 -12.96 1.12 2.01
N GLU A 316 -13.66 0.72 0.94
CA GLU A 316 -14.18 1.65 -0.06
C GLU A 316 -14.95 2.83 0.57
N TYR A 317 -14.65 4.03 0.06
CA TYR A 317 -15.24 5.32 0.38
C TYR A 317 -15.08 5.77 1.84
N GLN A 318 -14.15 5.19 2.60
CA GLN A 318 -13.74 5.73 3.90
C GLN A 318 -12.55 6.66 3.71
N THR A 319 -12.65 7.88 4.23
CA THR A 319 -11.58 8.90 4.14
C THR A 319 -10.59 8.82 5.31
N GLU A 320 -10.65 7.76 6.10
CA GLU A 320 -9.83 7.51 7.27
C GLU A 320 -9.38 6.05 7.22
N GLU A 321 -8.09 5.82 7.44
CA GLU A 321 -7.54 4.49 7.52
C GLU A 321 -8.11 3.70 8.71
N ASN A 322 -8.18 2.38 8.56
CA ASN A 322 -8.60 1.48 9.62
C ASN A 322 -7.40 0.93 10.42
N SER A 323 -7.69 0.25 11.54
CA SER A 323 -6.65 -0.27 12.43
C SER A 323 -5.75 -1.34 11.81
N ASP A 324 -6.24 -2.10 10.82
CA ASP A 324 -5.42 -3.12 10.16
C ASP A 324 -4.43 -2.43 9.20
N GLN A 325 -4.83 -1.36 8.51
CA GLN A 325 -3.93 -0.51 7.71
C GLN A 325 -2.83 0.09 8.60
N ASP A 326 -3.18 0.67 9.76
CA ASP A 326 -2.22 1.19 10.73
C ASP A 326 -1.21 0.14 11.21
N GLU A 327 -1.70 -1.02 11.64
CA GLU A 327 -0.85 -2.10 12.16
C GLU A 327 0.12 -2.61 11.09
N ILE A 328 -0.33 -2.72 9.83
CA ILE A 328 0.51 -3.15 8.71
C ILE A 328 1.50 -2.05 8.32
N ALA A 329 1.07 -0.80 8.15
CA ALA A 329 1.93 0.32 7.78
C ALA A 329 3.05 0.54 8.80
N GLN A 330 2.73 0.53 10.10
CA GLN A 330 3.73 0.62 11.17
C GLN A 330 4.69 -0.57 11.13
N LYS A 331 4.20 -1.78 10.82
CA LYS A 331 5.05 -2.96 10.72
C LYS A 331 6.00 -2.91 9.52
N LEU A 332 5.57 -2.35 8.39
CA LEU A 332 6.42 -2.12 7.22
C LEU A 332 7.50 -1.05 7.51
N CYS A 333 7.14 0.03 8.23
CA CYS A 333 8.09 1.01 8.73
C CYS A 333 9.14 0.36 9.66
N ASP A 334 8.71 -0.48 10.61
CA ASP A 334 9.61 -1.24 11.50
C ASP A 334 10.55 -2.20 10.75
N MET A 335 10.20 -2.61 9.53
CA MET A 335 11.02 -3.48 8.68
C MET A 335 12.01 -2.69 7.80
N GLY A 336 11.91 -1.37 7.77
CA GLY A 336 12.80 -0.48 7.01
C GLY A 336 12.33 -0.15 5.60
N VAL A 337 11.03 -0.24 5.31
CA VAL A 337 10.45 0.28 4.06
C VAL A 337 10.53 1.80 4.04
N ASP A 338 10.97 2.42 2.94
CA ASP A 338 11.25 3.86 2.89
C ASP A 338 10.03 4.72 2.54
N ALA A 339 9.17 4.22 1.66
CA ALA A 339 7.89 4.84 1.33
C ALA A 339 6.79 3.78 1.19
N LEU A 340 5.59 4.13 1.63
CA LEU A 340 4.38 3.36 1.42
C LEU A 340 3.36 4.25 0.73
N ILE A 341 2.97 3.87 -0.49
CA ILE A 341 1.97 4.59 -1.29
C ILE A 341 0.88 3.61 -1.65
N ALA A 342 -0.33 3.84 -1.14
CA ALA A 342 -1.42 2.88 -1.26
C ALA A 342 -2.63 3.44 -2.03
N SER A 343 -3.55 2.55 -2.39
CA SER A 343 -4.79 2.81 -3.12
C SER A 343 -5.87 1.78 -2.75
N HIS A 344 -7.01 1.75 -3.47
CA HIS A 344 -8.24 0.91 -3.28
C HIS A 344 -9.48 1.64 -2.76
N PRO A 345 -9.43 2.46 -1.68
CA PRO A 345 -10.66 3.02 -1.11
C PRO A 345 -11.46 3.94 -2.05
N HIS A 346 -10.93 4.23 -3.24
CA HIS A 346 -11.49 5.14 -4.24
C HIS A 346 -11.69 6.56 -3.72
N VAL A 347 -11.05 6.91 -2.63
CA VAL A 347 -10.97 8.24 -2.02
C VAL A 347 -9.55 8.41 -1.49
N ILE A 348 -9.17 9.64 -1.19
CA ILE A 348 -7.92 9.93 -0.50
C ILE A 348 -8.08 9.57 0.99
N GLU A 349 -7.08 8.92 1.55
CA GLU A 349 -6.89 8.72 2.99
C GLU A 349 -5.66 9.52 3.47
N PRO A 350 -5.46 9.69 4.79
CA PRO A 350 -4.37 10.48 5.34
C PRO A 350 -2.97 10.16 4.79
N VAL A 351 -2.14 11.20 4.82
CA VAL A 351 -0.68 11.10 4.68
C VAL A 351 -0.08 11.16 6.09
N ASP A 352 0.97 10.40 6.36
CA ASP A 352 1.73 10.53 7.59
C ASP A 352 3.23 10.25 7.39
N LEU A 353 4.03 10.72 8.34
CA LEU A 353 5.41 10.29 8.53
C LEU A 353 5.47 9.33 9.71
N LEU A 354 5.62 8.04 9.42
CA LEU A 354 5.74 7.00 10.43
C LEU A 354 7.18 6.89 10.89
N THR A 355 7.38 6.65 12.19
CA THR A 355 8.70 6.38 12.78
C THR A 355 8.72 4.93 13.26
N SER A 356 9.80 4.21 12.97
CA SER A 356 9.98 2.85 13.46
C SER A 356 9.98 2.80 14.98
N THR A 357 9.59 1.66 15.54
CA THR A 357 9.48 1.45 16.99
C THR A 357 10.81 1.67 17.74
N ASP A 358 11.94 1.44 17.06
CA ASP A 358 13.28 1.71 17.61
C ASP A 358 13.75 3.16 17.42
N GLY A 359 13.01 3.98 16.68
CA GLY A 359 13.28 5.40 16.44
C GLY A 359 14.38 5.65 15.41
N ASP A 360 14.79 4.63 14.67
CA ASP A 360 15.97 4.67 13.80
C ASP A 360 15.62 4.81 12.30
N HIS A 361 14.35 4.70 11.93
CA HIS A 361 13.86 4.79 10.56
C HIS A 361 12.57 5.62 10.49
N GLU A 362 12.40 6.34 9.38
CA GLU A 362 11.18 7.08 9.09
C GLU A 362 10.67 6.69 7.70
N MET A 363 9.36 6.54 7.56
CA MET A 363 8.69 6.14 6.32
C MET A 363 7.59 7.13 5.98
N VAL A 364 7.62 7.67 4.77
CA VAL A 364 6.47 8.43 4.25
C VAL A 364 5.36 7.45 3.91
N CYS A 365 4.16 7.69 4.42
CA CYS A 365 3.00 6.82 4.26
C CYS A 365 1.84 7.64 3.67
N ALA A 366 1.35 7.27 2.49
CA ALA A 366 0.06 7.72 1.97
C ALA A 366 -0.89 6.52 1.97
N TYR A 367 -1.89 6.52 2.87
CA TYR A 367 -2.74 5.35 3.13
C TYR A 367 -3.68 5.00 1.96
N ALA A 368 -4.09 6.00 1.19
CA ALA A 368 -4.72 5.88 -0.12
C ALA A 368 -4.60 7.19 -0.89
N ILE A 369 -4.20 7.13 -2.17
CA ILE A 369 -4.04 8.33 -3.02
C ILE A 369 -5.25 8.58 -3.95
N GLY A 370 -6.33 7.82 -3.77
CA GLY A 370 -7.60 8.02 -4.48
C GLY A 370 -7.59 7.66 -5.95
N ASN A 371 -8.63 8.09 -6.66
CA ASN A 371 -8.82 7.78 -8.07
C ASN A 371 -7.98 8.70 -8.95
N HIS A 372 -7.21 8.12 -9.86
CA HIS A 372 -6.60 8.86 -10.96
C HIS A 372 -7.55 8.98 -12.16
N LEU A 373 -8.33 7.93 -12.42
CA LEU A 373 -9.42 7.93 -13.40
C LEU A 373 -10.55 7.00 -12.95
N SER A 374 -11.76 7.53 -12.77
CA SER A 374 -12.95 6.71 -12.51
C SER A 374 -14.23 7.40 -12.99
N ASN A 375 -15.35 6.67 -12.96
CA ASN A 375 -16.69 7.27 -13.04
C ASN A 375 -17.48 7.08 -11.75
N GLN A 376 -16.78 7.04 -10.60
CA GLN A 376 -17.43 6.99 -9.29
C GLN A 376 -17.82 8.40 -8.84
N ARG A 377 -19.03 8.81 -9.20
CA ARG A 377 -19.49 10.20 -9.15
C ARG A 377 -20.85 10.31 -8.49
N THR A 378 -21.11 11.45 -7.84
CA THR A 378 -22.36 11.69 -7.10
C THR A 378 -23.61 11.64 -7.97
N GLU A 379 -23.52 11.96 -9.26
CA GLU A 379 -24.67 11.97 -10.17
C GLU A 379 -25.08 10.57 -10.62
N TYR A 380 -24.22 9.56 -10.47
CA TYR A 380 -24.46 8.21 -10.99
C TYR A 380 -24.53 7.13 -9.91
N MET A 381 -23.92 7.34 -8.74
CA MET A 381 -23.88 6.34 -7.68
C MET A 381 -24.84 6.65 -6.54
N GLU A 382 -25.80 5.75 -6.32
CA GLU A 382 -26.70 5.82 -5.18
C GLU A 382 -25.91 5.66 -3.88
N GLY A 383 -26.03 6.65 -2.98
CA GLY A 383 -25.37 6.64 -1.66
C GLY A 383 -24.11 7.49 -1.57
N LEU A 384 -23.50 7.87 -2.70
CA LEU A 384 -22.45 8.89 -2.72
C LEU A 384 -23.09 10.28 -2.61
N THR A 385 -22.71 11.03 -1.59
CA THR A 385 -23.30 12.35 -1.26
C THR A 385 -22.28 13.50 -1.32
N ASN A 386 -21.04 13.20 -1.69
CA ASN A 386 -19.91 14.11 -1.73
C ASN A 386 -18.95 13.70 -2.86
N GLY A 387 -18.04 14.60 -3.25
CA GLY A 387 -17.11 14.40 -4.36
C GLY A 387 -15.78 13.72 -3.99
N TYR A 388 -15.64 13.07 -2.82
CA TYR A 388 -14.35 12.49 -2.41
C TYR A 388 -13.79 11.47 -3.41
N SER A 389 -14.67 10.74 -4.10
CA SER A 389 -14.29 9.75 -5.11
C SER A 389 -13.89 10.31 -6.46
N GLU A 390 -14.12 11.60 -6.64
CA GLU A 390 -13.67 12.35 -7.81
C GLU A 390 -12.30 12.98 -7.55
N ASP A 391 -11.85 12.99 -6.29
CA ASP A 391 -10.54 13.50 -5.88
C ASP A 391 -9.50 12.37 -5.88
N GLY A 392 -8.28 12.73 -6.25
CA GLY A 392 -7.10 11.86 -6.20
C GLY A 392 -5.84 12.66 -5.97
N MET A 393 -4.70 11.99 -6.02
CA MET A 393 -3.41 12.62 -5.83
C MET A 393 -2.31 11.88 -6.60
N MET A 394 -1.39 12.64 -7.19
CA MET A 394 -0.10 12.12 -7.64
C MET A 394 0.95 12.41 -6.57
N VAL A 395 1.78 11.41 -6.25
CA VAL A 395 2.86 11.56 -5.29
C VAL A 395 4.20 11.52 -6.02
N LYS A 396 4.96 12.63 -5.96
CA LYS A 396 6.32 12.72 -6.52
C LYS A 396 7.35 12.64 -5.41
N LEU A 397 8.14 11.56 -5.41
CA LEU A 397 9.25 11.34 -4.50
C LEU A 397 10.56 11.73 -5.18
N THR A 398 11.36 12.58 -4.53
CA THR A 398 12.71 12.96 -4.99
C THR A 398 13.76 12.31 -4.10
N VAL A 399 14.36 11.23 -4.58
CA VAL A 399 15.40 10.47 -3.88
C VAL A 399 16.77 10.97 -4.33
N LYS A 400 17.69 11.18 -3.39
CA LYS A 400 19.03 11.68 -3.66
C LYS A 400 20.09 10.81 -3.04
N ARG A 401 21.19 10.62 -3.79
CA ARG A 401 22.46 10.13 -3.27
C ARG A 401 23.47 11.28 -3.16
N ASP A 402 24.00 11.53 -1.97
CA ASP A 402 25.05 12.54 -1.76
C ASP A 402 26.46 12.05 -2.18
N ALA A 403 27.45 12.94 -2.17
CA ALA A 403 28.84 12.61 -2.53
C ALA A 403 29.51 11.54 -1.63
N LYS A 404 28.93 11.25 -0.47
CA LYS A 404 29.40 10.20 0.45
C LYS A 404 28.68 8.87 0.24
N GLY A 405 27.66 8.85 -0.60
CA GLY A 405 26.83 7.69 -0.90
C GLY A 405 25.64 7.52 0.04
N ASN A 406 25.31 8.52 0.85
CA ASN A 406 24.11 8.46 1.69
C ASN A 406 22.87 8.75 0.83
N ILE A 407 21.81 7.99 1.09
CA ILE A 407 20.52 8.15 0.43
C ILE A 407 19.59 8.95 1.33
N SER A 408 18.80 9.85 0.75
CA SER A 408 17.73 10.58 1.43
C SER A 408 16.54 10.77 0.50
N LEU A 409 15.36 10.90 1.10
CA LEU A 409 14.22 11.53 0.44
C LEU A 409 14.38 13.05 0.63
N ASP A 410 14.74 13.75 -0.45
CA ASP A 410 14.95 15.20 -0.45
C ASP A 410 13.67 16.00 -0.78
N GLY A 411 12.70 15.35 -1.41
CA GLY A 411 11.42 15.95 -1.80
C GLY A 411 10.29 14.93 -1.76
N ALA A 412 9.10 15.38 -1.35
CA ALA A 412 7.86 14.62 -1.39
C ALA A 412 6.72 15.59 -1.72
N ASP A 413 6.33 15.63 -2.99
CA ASP A 413 5.25 16.48 -3.49
C ASP A 413 3.97 15.65 -3.58
N PHE A 414 2.89 16.19 -3.01
CA PHE A 414 1.56 15.59 -2.94
C PHE A 414 0.64 16.47 -3.78
N ILE A 415 0.46 16.12 -5.06
CA ILE A 415 -0.19 16.93 -6.08
C ILE A 415 -1.65 16.51 -6.18
N PRO A 416 -2.62 17.30 -5.67
CA PRO A 416 -4.03 16.95 -5.77
C PRO A 416 -4.46 16.90 -7.24
N THR A 417 -5.33 15.94 -7.56
CA THR A 417 -5.95 15.79 -8.88
C THR A 417 -7.45 15.67 -8.73
N TRP A 418 -8.19 16.07 -9.76
CA TRP A 418 -9.64 15.86 -9.83
C TRP A 418 -10.03 15.25 -11.16
N VAL A 419 -10.87 14.22 -11.11
CA VAL A 419 -11.44 13.56 -12.29
C VAL A 419 -12.62 14.38 -12.77
N TYR A 420 -12.35 15.28 -13.71
CA TYR A 420 -13.35 16.12 -14.34
C TYR A 420 -14.07 15.38 -15.47
N MET A 421 -15.37 15.62 -15.61
CA MET A 421 -16.19 15.10 -16.70
C MET A 421 -16.90 16.25 -17.42
N ASP A 422 -16.53 16.50 -18.68
CA ASP A 422 -17.27 17.38 -19.58
C ASP A 422 -18.41 16.60 -20.25
N GLN A 423 -19.64 17.02 -19.98
CA GLN A 423 -20.84 16.38 -20.50
C GLN A 423 -21.06 16.60 -22.00
N ASN A 424 -20.35 17.53 -22.65
CA ASN A 424 -20.53 17.83 -24.07
C ASN A 424 -19.26 17.47 -24.88
N PRO A 425 -19.33 16.66 -25.95
CA PRO A 425 -20.52 16.10 -26.59
C PRO A 425 -21.00 14.75 -26.03
N ASP A 426 -20.17 13.98 -25.30
CA ASP A 426 -20.48 12.58 -24.92
C ASP A 426 -19.71 12.10 -23.67
N ASN A 427 -19.73 12.87 -22.56
CA ASN A 427 -18.97 12.60 -21.32
C ASN A 427 -17.48 12.35 -21.58
N GLU A 428 -16.76 13.40 -21.96
CA GLU A 428 -15.31 13.40 -22.03
C GLU A 428 -14.73 13.59 -20.61
N TYR A 429 -13.62 12.94 -20.30
CA TYR A 429 -13.02 12.92 -18.98
C TYR A 429 -11.60 13.42 -19.05
N PHE A 430 -11.23 14.21 -18.05
CA PHE A 430 -9.91 14.75 -17.91
C PHE A 430 -9.44 14.59 -16.47
N ILE A 431 -8.15 14.34 -16.33
CA ILE A 431 -7.49 14.34 -15.02
C ILE A 431 -6.88 15.72 -14.86
N LEU A 432 -7.44 16.53 -13.96
CA LEU A 432 -7.00 17.91 -13.75
C LEU A 432 -6.02 17.97 -12.57
N PRO A 433 -4.76 18.36 -12.78
CA PRO A 433 -3.85 18.64 -11.67
C PRO A 433 -4.22 19.99 -11.03
N LEU A 434 -4.22 20.05 -9.70
CA LEU A 434 -4.72 21.20 -8.93
C LEU A 434 -3.62 21.95 -8.18
N ASP A 435 -2.37 21.81 -8.57
CA ASP A 435 -1.21 22.53 -8.01
C ASP A 435 -1.07 23.98 -8.52
N ASP A 436 -1.79 24.36 -9.58
CA ASP A 436 -1.93 25.75 -10.05
C ASP A 436 -3.41 26.13 -10.33
N PRO A 437 -4.26 26.16 -9.29
CA PRO A 437 -5.70 26.32 -9.46
C PRO A 437 -6.09 27.70 -10.01
N GLU A 438 -5.27 28.74 -9.78
CA GLU A 438 -5.52 30.10 -10.28
C GLU A 438 -5.39 30.21 -11.81
N ASN A 439 -4.57 29.35 -12.43
CA ASN A 439 -4.37 29.35 -13.88
C ASN A 439 -4.99 28.12 -14.57
N LEU A 440 -5.67 27.23 -13.86
CA LEU A 440 -6.19 25.98 -14.42
C LEU A 440 -7.10 26.18 -15.64
N GLU A 441 -8.08 27.08 -15.57
CA GLU A 441 -8.97 27.39 -16.71
C GLU A 441 -8.19 27.95 -17.91
N LYS A 442 -7.16 28.75 -17.66
CA LYS A 442 -6.30 29.31 -18.72
C LYS A 442 -5.42 28.23 -19.35
N ASN A 443 -4.90 27.31 -18.54
CA ASN A 443 -4.00 26.25 -18.98
C ASN A 443 -4.74 25.15 -19.74
N THR A 444 -5.99 24.87 -19.36
CA THR A 444 -6.83 23.83 -19.98
C THR A 444 -7.78 24.36 -21.05
N GLY A 445 -8.15 25.64 -21.00
CA GLY A 445 -9.22 26.18 -21.84
C GLY A 445 -10.63 25.80 -21.38
N LEU A 446 -10.76 25.04 -20.29
CA LEU A 446 -12.03 24.74 -19.63
C LEU A 446 -12.54 25.96 -18.86
N THR A 447 -13.84 25.98 -18.54
CA THR A 447 -14.48 27.14 -17.90
C THR A 447 -15.47 26.72 -16.82
N ASN A 448 -15.72 27.63 -15.87
CA ASN A 448 -16.59 27.44 -14.71
C ASN A 448 -16.09 26.35 -13.75
N LEU A 449 -14.77 26.24 -13.58
CA LEU A 449 -14.15 25.22 -12.72
C LEU A 449 -13.94 25.68 -11.27
N THR A 450 -13.90 27.00 -11.02
CA THR A 450 -13.42 27.57 -9.75
C THR A 450 -14.07 26.99 -8.49
N ASP A 451 -15.40 26.85 -8.49
CA ASP A 451 -16.13 26.37 -7.31
C ASP A 451 -15.86 24.88 -7.05
N ASP A 452 -15.82 24.06 -8.11
CA ASP A 452 -15.57 22.61 -8.01
C ASP A 452 -14.12 22.33 -7.63
N VAL A 453 -13.16 23.04 -8.22
CA VAL A 453 -11.73 22.97 -7.87
C VAL A 453 -11.51 23.37 -6.42
N THR A 454 -12.14 24.47 -5.97
CA THR A 454 -12.06 24.90 -4.57
C THR A 454 -12.67 23.85 -3.63
N ALA A 455 -13.77 23.21 -4.02
CA ALA A 455 -14.39 22.15 -3.22
C ALA A 455 -13.51 20.89 -3.15
N SER A 456 -12.86 20.51 -4.26
CA SER A 456 -11.91 19.38 -4.33
C SER A 456 -10.68 19.62 -3.47
N LEU A 457 -10.05 20.80 -3.58
CA LEU A 457 -8.90 21.18 -2.75
C LEU A 457 -9.24 21.20 -1.27
N ASN A 458 -10.37 21.80 -0.87
CA ASN A 458 -10.78 21.82 0.54
C ASN A 458 -11.01 20.42 1.12
N ARG A 459 -11.55 19.48 0.33
CA ARG A 459 -11.72 18.08 0.74
C ARG A 459 -10.36 17.39 0.91
N THR A 460 -9.49 17.54 -0.08
CA THR A 460 -8.14 16.96 -0.09
C THR A 460 -7.30 17.50 1.07
N ASP A 461 -7.17 18.82 1.20
CA ASP A 461 -6.42 19.48 2.27
C ASP A 461 -6.97 19.13 3.66
N GLY A 462 -8.28 18.94 3.77
CA GLY A 462 -8.94 18.52 5.02
C GLY A 462 -8.53 17.12 5.49
N ILE A 463 -8.07 16.26 4.58
CA ILE A 463 -7.64 14.88 4.87
C ILE A 463 -6.11 14.82 5.03
N VAL A 464 -5.36 15.36 4.06
CA VAL A 464 -3.90 15.15 3.99
C VAL A 464 -3.08 16.31 4.53
N GLY A 465 -3.65 17.50 4.72
CA GLY A 465 -2.89 18.74 4.93
C GLY A 465 -1.92 18.70 6.12
N ASP A 466 -2.35 18.20 7.27
CA ASP A 466 -1.49 18.06 8.46
C ASP A 466 -0.37 17.04 8.24
N GLY A 467 -0.68 15.94 7.56
CA GLY A 467 0.24 14.87 7.19
C GLY A 467 1.31 15.31 6.20
N VAL A 468 0.88 15.95 5.11
CA VAL A 468 1.77 16.54 4.09
C VAL A 468 2.73 17.53 4.73
N LYS A 469 2.22 18.42 5.59
CA LYS A 469 3.07 19.37 6.31
C LYS A 469 4.07 18.66 7.22
N LYS A 470 3.65 17.61 7.94
CA LYS A 470 4.54 16.82 8.80
C LYS A 470 5.69 16.19 7.99
N VAL A 471 5.40 15.65 6.79
CA VAL A 471 6.42 15.12 5.88
C VAL A 471 7.35 16.25 5.41
N GLN A 472 6.80 17.37 4.93
CA GLN A 472 7.58 18.50 4.41
C GLN A 472 8.52 19.10 5.47
N ASP A 473 8.06 19.24 6.71
CA ASP A 473 8.84 19.77 7.83
C ASP A 473 10.01 18.83 8.22
N ALA A 474 9.96 17.54 7.85
CA ALA A 474 10.99 16.54 8.14
C ALA A 474 12.04 16.37 7.03
N LEU A 475 11.81 16.91 5.83
CA LEU A 475 12.75 16.78 4.71
C LEU A 475 14.06 17.57 4.94
N PRO A 476 15.22 17.03 4.51
CA PRO A 476 15.41 15.72 3.89
C PRO A 476 15.37 14.59 4.92
N ILE A 477 14.66 13.50 4.60
CA ILE A 477 14.58 12.30 5.44
C ILE A 477 15.74 11.39 5.04
N ALA A 478 16.75 11.30 5.90
CA ALA A 478 17.94 10.51 5.65
C ALA A 478 17.66 9.02 5.88
N GLN A 479 18.04 8.18 4.92
CA GLN A 479 18.16 6.76 5.21
C GLN A 479 19.37 6.52 6.11
N LYS A 480 19.17 5.69 7.13
CA LYS A 480 20.26 5.35 8.03
C LYS A 480 21.10 4.24 7.44
N ASP A 481 22.41 4.44 7.35
CA ASP A 481 23.37 3.41 6.93
C ASP A 481 23.29 2.21 7.90
N PRO A 482 22.79 1.02 7.46
CA PRO A 482 22.66 -0.14 8.33
C PRO A 482 24.03 -0.70 8.77
N SER A 483 25.14 -0.22 8.21
CA SER A 483 26.50 -0.56 8.63
C SER A 483 27.03 0.32 9.78
N VAL A 484 26.38 1.46 10.09
CA VAL A 484 26.76 2.35 11.18
C VAL A 484 26.00 1.98 12.44
N LYS A 485 26.63 1.15 13.28
CA LYS A 485 26.14 0.91 14.64
C LYS A 485 25.94 2.24 15.36
N SER A 486 24.74 2.46 15.88
CA SER A 486 24.42 3.67 16.63
C SER A 486 25.38 3.84 17.82
N ALA A 487 25.67 5.09 18.18
CA ALA A 487 26.58 5.40 19.30
C ALA A 487 26.14 4.80 20.65
N SER A 488 24.87 4.38 20.78
CA SER A 488 24.33 3.66 21.94
C SER A 488 24.81 2.20 21.99
N GLU A 489 24.97 1.52 20.85
CA GLU A 489 25.53 0.17 20.78
C GLU A 489 27.03 0.14 21.11
N VAL A 490 27.78 1.17 20.68
CA VAL A 490 29.22 1.33 20.98
C VAL A 490 29.46 1.61 22.48
N LYS A 491 28.54 2.33 23.15
CA LYS A 491 28.62 2.55 24.60
C LYS A 491 28.34 1.27 25.40
N ASN A 492 27.48 0.38 24.91
CA ASN A 492 27.18 -0.91 25.56
C ASN A 492 28.29 -1.97 25.36
N SER A 493 29.09 -1.88 24.29
CA SER A 493 30.26 -2.76 24.12
C SER A 493 31.44 -2.32 24.98
N ASN A 494 31.64 -1.01 25.19
CA ASN A 494 32.75 -0.49 25.98
C ASN A 494 32.52 -0.58 27.50
N THR A 495 31.28 -0.56 27.98
CA THR A 495 30.96 -0.71 29.42
C THR A 495 31.05 -2.16 29.92
N LYS A 496 30.97 -3.17 29.03
CA LYS A 496 31.17 -4.58 29.41
C LYS A 496 32.64 -4.97 29.58
N ASN A 497 33.58 -4.28 28.92
CA ASN A 497 35.01 -4.60 29.04
C ASN A 497 35.66 -4.00 30.30
N ASP A 498 35.13 -2.91 30.86
CA ASP A 498 35.76 -2.20 31.98
C ASP A 498 35.39 -2.74 33.37
N LYS A 499 34.30 -3.53 33.48
CA LYS A 499 33.91 -4.21 34.74
C LYS A 499 34.68 -5.51 35.01
N SER A 500 35.53 -5.98 34.09
CA SER A 500 36.27 -7.24 34.26
C SER A 500 37.68 -7.09 34.87
N LYS A 501 38.14 -5.87 35.16
CA LYS A 501 39.52 -5.60 35.61
C LYS A 501 39.67 -5.06 37.04
N LYS A 502 38.61 -4.96 37.85
CA LYS A 502 38.71 -4.35 39.19
C LYS A 502 38.68 -5.29 40.40
N ASP A 503 38.42 -6.59 40.22
CA ASP A 503 38.35 -7.53 41.35
C ASP A 503 39.41 -8.63 41.24
N THR A 504 40.67 -8.26 41.44
CA THR A 504 41.72 -9.16 41.97
C THR A 504 42.87 -8.33 42.53
N LYS A 505 42.83 -8.08 43.84
CA LYS A 505 44.01 -7.88 44.67
C LYS A 505 43.74 -8.29 46.10
#